data_AF-A0A6N7DBJ9-F1
#
_entry.id   AF-A0A6N7DBJ9-F1
#
_cell.length_a   1.000
_cell.length_b   1.000
_cell.length_c   1.000
_cell.angle_alpha   90.00
_cell.angle_beta   90.00
_cell.angle_gamma   90.00
#
_symmetry.space_group_name_H-M   'P 1'
#
loop_
_entity.id
_entity.type
_entity.pdbx_description
1 polymer ?
#
loop_
_entity_poly.entity_id
_entity_poly.type
_entity_poly.pdbx_seq_one_letter_code
_entity_poly.pdbx_strand_id
1 'polypeptide(L)'
;MMAAETLQRPSHARRAATARRLGEQQMQLSFDAATSADPSFGARAYAFIVSYVREQAATLGSVPGEQVTLAAREAGIRPKDDRAFGAIYAKAIRNGDLRVAGTCARVRGHGTAGGRLYAPGNGKPSEGQA
;
A
#
# COMPACT_ATOMS: atom_id res chain seq x y z
N MET A 1 10.18 50.16 -14.68
CA MET A 1 10.57 49.37 -13.49
C MET A 1 9.57 48.24 -13.34
N MET A 2 9.94 47.00 -13.69
CA MET A 2 9.14 45.80 -13.45
C MET A 2 9.84 45.03 -12.34
N ALA A 3 9.22 44.94 -11.17
CA ALA A 3 9.76 44.18 -10.05
C ALA A 3 9.72 42.70 -10.39
N ALA A 4 10.88 42.05 -10.39
CA ALA A 4 10.98 40.61 -10.57
C ALA A 4 10.36 39.91 -9.35
N GLU A 5 9.16 39.37 -9.55
CA GLU A 5 8.45 38.55 -8.58
C GLU A 5 9.33 37.33 -8.25
N THR A 6 9.93 37.35 -7.06
CA THR A 6 10.85 36.31 -6.63
C THR A 6 10.03 35.08 -6.27
N LEU A 7 9.96 34.11 -7.18
CA LEU A 7 9.23 32.84 -6.98
C LEU A 7 9.87 32.07 -5.82
N GLN A 8 9.38 32.29 -4.60
CA GLN A 8 9.96 31.69 -3.41
C GLN A 8 9.68 30.19 -3.41
N ARG A 9 10.76 29.40 -3.51
CA ARG A 9 10.66 27.93 -3.54
C ARG A 9 9.99 27.43 -2.26
N PRO A 10 8.99 26.53 -2.36
CA PRO A 10 8.32 25.99 -1.19
C PRO A 10 9.30 25.21 -0.31
N SER A 11 9.11 25.32 1.01
CA SER A 11 9.93 24.61 1.99
C SER A 11 9.91 23.09 1.75
N HIS A 12 10.96 22.39 2.20
CA HIS A 12 11.04 20.93 2.09
C HIS A 12 9.82 20.23 2.70
N ALA A 13 9.34 20.70 3.86
CA ALA A 13 8.16 20.17 4.52
C ALA A 13 6.88 20.31 3.66
N ARG A 14 6.67 21.48 3.04
CA ARG A 14 5.52 21.69 2.13
C ARG A 14 5.60 20.81 0.89
N ARG A 15 6.79 20.66 0.30
CA ARG A 15 7.01 19.76 -0.84
C ARG A 15 6.70 18.31 -0.47
N ALA A 16 7.19 17.85 0.69
CA ALA A 16 6.92 16.51 1.18
C ALA A 16 5.42 16.26 1.46
N ALA A 17 4.72 17.23 2.07
CA ALA A 17 3.28 17.13 2.31
C ALA A 17 2.47 17.06 1.00
N THR A 18 2.80 17.90 0.02
CA THR A 18 2.16 17.86 -1.30
C THR A 18 2.42 16.53 -2.00
N ALA A 19 3.65 16.00 -1.96
CA ALA A 19 3.98 14.71 -2.56
C ALA A 19 3.17 13.56 -1.94
N ARG A 20 3.02 13.53 -0.61
CA ARG A 20 2.19 12.52 0.09
C ARG A 20 0.74 12.60 -0.36
N ARG A 21 0.14 13.80 -0.35
CA ARG A 21 -1.25 14.03 -0.76
C ARG A 21 -1.51 13.58 -2.20
N LEU A 22 -0.63 13.95 -3.13
CA LEU A 22 -0.75 13.52 -4.53
C LEU A 22 -0.62 12.00 -4.66
N GLY A 23 0.27 11.38 -3.89
CA GLY A 23 0.44 9.93 -3.85
C GLY A 23 -0.82 9.21 -3.33
N GLU A 24 -1.43 9.72 -2.25
CA GLU A 24 -2.68 9.19 -1.69
C GLU A 24 -3.84 9.34 -2.68
N GLN A 25 -3.96 10.49 -3.34
CA GLN A 25 -4.98 10.71 -4.38
C GLN A 25 -4.82 9.73 -5.55
N GLN A 26 -3.60 9.53 -6.05
CA GLN A 26 -3.35 8.57 -7.13
C GLN A 26 -3.65 7.13 -6.70
N MET A 27 -3.32 6.75 -5.46
CA MET A 27 -3.67 5.45 -4.92
C MET A 27 -5.18 5.21 -4.92
N GLN A 28 -5.96 6.20 -4.48
CA GLN A 28 -7.42 6.11 -4.46
C GLN A 28 -7.99 5.99 -5.88
N LEU A 29 -7.52 6.82 -6.81
CA LEU A 29 -7.95 6.75 -8.22
C LEU A 29 -7.65 5.39 -8.84
N SER A 30 -6.46 4.82 -8.59
CA SER A 30 -6.10 3.49 -9.10
C SER A 30 -6.99 2.40 -8.47
N PHE A 31 -7.34 2.51 -7.18
CA PHE A 31 -8.25 1.60 -6.51
C PHE A 31 -9.68 1.68 -7.07
N ASP A 32 -10.20 2.89 -7.26
CA ASP A 32 -11.54 3.13 -7.81
C ASP A 32 -11.64 2.62 -9.25
N ALA A 33 -10.61 2.85 -10.07
CA ALA A 33 -10.53 2.31 -11.42
C ALA A 33 -10.49 0.77 -11.43
N ALA A 34 -9.71 0.15 -10.54
CA ALA A 34 -9.65 -1.31 -10.42
C ALA A 34 -10.99 -1.89 -9.97
N THR A 35 -11.66 -1.27 -9.00
CA THR A 35 -12.97 -1.69 -8.49
C THR A 35 -14.08 -1.48 -9.54
N SER A 36 -14.00 -0.42 -10.33
CA SER A 36 -14.96 -0.17 -11.42
C SER A 36 -14.82 -1.21 -12.54
N ALA A 37 -13.59 -1.64 -12.84
CA ALA A 37 -13.33 -2.68 -13.84
C ALA A 37 -13.67 -4.10 -13.32
N ASP A 38 -13.44 -4.35 -12.03
CA ASP A 38 -13.77 -5.60 -11.34
C ASP A 38 -14.26 -5.30 -9.92
N PRO A 39 -15.59 -5.33 -9.68
CA PRO A 39 -16.16 -5.06 -8.36
C PRO A 39 -15.68 -6.02 -7.25
N SER A 40 -15.19 -7.20 -7.63
CA SER A 40 -14.67 -8.19 -6.67
C SER A 40 -13.21 -7.93 -6.27
N PHE A 41 -12.49 -7.07 -7.00
CA PHE A 41 -11.06 -6.83 -6.83
C PHE A 41 -10.70 -6.54 -5.37
N GLY A 42 -11.38 -5.58 -4.74
CA GLY A 42 -11.06 -5.15 -3.39
C GLY A 42 -11.19 -6.26 -2.35
N ALA A 43 -12.25 -7.08 -2.44
CA ALA A 43 -12.48 -8.19 -1.53
C ALA A 43 -11.48 -9.34 -1.74
N ARG A 44 -11.25 -9.73 -3.01
CA ARG A 44 -10.30 -10.79 -3.35
C ARG A 44 -8.86 -10.42 -2.99
N ALA A 45 -8.44 -9.20 -3.33
CA ALA A 45 -7.12 -8.68 -2.98
C ALA A 45 -6.91 -8.64 -1.47
N TYR A 46 -7.90 -8.18 -0.71
CA TYR A 46 -7.81 -8.13 0.75
C TYR A 46 -7.63 -9.52 1.35
N ALA A 47 -8.51 -10.45 1.01
CA ALA A 47 -8.46 -11.82 1.51
C ALA A 47 -7.13 -12.49 1.16
N PHE A 48 -6.68 -12.36 -0.10
CA PHE A 48 -5.42 -12.92 -0.55
C PHE A 48 -4.21 -12.35 0.22
N ILE A 49 -4.09 -11.03 0.32
CA ILE A 49 -2.95 -10.38 0.97
C ILE A 49 -2.86 -10.80 2.44
N VAL A 50 -3.97 -10.79 3.18
CA VAL A 50 -3.98 -11.17 4.60
C VAL A 50 -3.58 -12.62 4.78
N SER A 51 -4.16 -13.55 4.01
CA SER A 51 -3.82 -14.98 4.09
C SER A 51 -2.37 -15.22 3.71
N TYR A 52 -1.90 -14.66 2.59
CA TYR A 52 -0.53 -14.84 2.12
C TYR A 52 0.50 -14.33 3.14
N VAL A 53 0.29 -13.16 3.74
CA VAL A 53 1.22 -12.65 4.77
C VAL A 53 1.21 -13.54 6.01
N ARG A 54 0.05 -14.05 6.44
CA ARG A 54 -0.04 -14.98 7.59
C ARG A 54 0.74 -16.26 7.34
N GLU A 55 0.54 -16.88 6.19
CA GLU A 55 1.20 -18.12 5.81
C GLU A 55 2.71 -17.95 5.71
N GLN A 56 3.17 -16.93 4.99
CA GLN A 56 4.61 -16.74 4.75
C GLN A 56 5.36 -16.23 5.99
N ALA A 57 4.73 -15.36 6.80
CA ALA A 57 5.34 -14.85 8.02
C ALA A 57 5.44 -15.91 9.13
N ALA A 58 4.63 -16.98 9.10
CA ALA A 58 4.80 -18.10 10.02
C ALA A 58 6.19 -18.73 9.91
N THR A 59 6.78 -18.70 8.71
CA THR A 59 8.12 -19.25 8.43
C THR A 59 9.20 -18.17 8.48
N LEU A 60 8.92 -16.97 7.96
CA LEU A 60 9.93 -15.92 7.72
C LEU A 60 9.90 -14.78 8.75
N GLY A 61 8.89 -14.74 9.62
CA GLY A 61 8.62 -13.63 10.55
C GLY A 61 8.00 -12.38 9.88
N SER A 62 8.39 -12.05 8.65
CA SER A 62 7.79 -10.96 7.86
C SER A 62 8.01 -11.15 6.35
N VAL A 63 7.24 -10.43 5.55
CA VAL A 63 7.22 -10.57 4.08
C VAL A 63 7.35 -9.20 3.39
N PRO A 64 8.21 -9.04 2.37
CA PRO A 64 8.25 -7.83 1.56
C PRO A 64 6.94 -7.57 0.83
N GLY A 65 6.38 -6.37 0.96
CA GLY A 65 5.13 -5.99 0.28
C GLY A 65 5.18 -6.16 -1.24
N GLU A 66 6.36 -5.99 -1.83
CA GLU A 66 6.54 -6.22 -3.27
C GLU A 66 6.30 -7.68 -3.65
N GLN A 67 6.76 -8.62 -2.83
CA GLN A 67 6.55 -10.05 -3.02
C GLN A 67 5.07 -10.41 -2.86
N VAL A 68 4.40 -9.85 -1.85
CA VAL A 68 2.96 -10.07 -1.63
C VAL A 68 2.15 -9.57 -2.84
N THR A 69 2.47 -8.38 -3.37
CA THR A 69 1.81 -7.84 -4.56
C THR A 69 2.08 -8.69 -5.80
N LEU A 70 3.30 -9.20 -5.99
CA LEU A 70 3.59 -10.13 -7.09
C LEU A 70 2.82 -11.44 -6.98
N ALA A 71 2.75 -12.02 -5.78
CA ALA A 71 1.99 -13.23 -5.54
C ALA A 71 0.50 -13.03 -5.84
N ALA A 72 -0.08 -11.89 -5.44
CA ALA A 72 -1.47 -11.57 -5.76
C ALA A 72 -1.71 -11.47 -7.27
N ARG A 73 -0.77 -10.85 -8.00
CA ARG A 73 -0.83 -10.81 -9.47
C ARG A 73 -0.73 -12.19 -10.08
N GLU A 74 0.16 -13.04 -9.58
CA GLU A 74 0.31 -14.40 -10.09
C GLU A 74 -0.95 -15.24 -9.84
N ALA A 75 -1.64 -15.01 -8.73
CA ALA A 75 -2.95 -15.58 -8.42
C ALA A 75 -4.12 -14.97 -9.24
N GLY A 76 -3.84 -14.15 -10.26
CA GLY A 76 -4.85 -13.58 -11.16
C GLY A 76 -5.51 -12.29 -10.66
N ILE A 77 -5.09 -11.73 -9.52
CA ILE A 77 -5.58 -10.45 -9.01
C ILE A 77 -4.73 -9.35 -9.66
N ARG A 78 -5.09 -8.93 -10.88
CA ARG A 78 -4.25 -8.07 -11.74
C ARG A 78 -4.96 -6.74 -12.05
N PRO A 79 -4.89 -5.73 -11.16
CA PRO A 79 -5.35 -4.39 -11.52
C PRO A 79 -4.45 -3.80 -12.61
N LYS A 80 -4.97 -2.83 -13.37
CA LYS A 80 -4.19 -2.12 -14.41
C LYS A 80 -2.99 -1.35 -13.83
N ASP A 81 -3.14 -0.83 -12.61
CA ASP A 81 -2.08 -0.13 -11.87
C ASP A 81 -1.92 -0.76 -10.47
N ASP A 82 -0.71 -1.23 -10.17
CA ASP A 82 -0.35 -1.83 -8.88
C ASP A 82 -0.52 -0.86 -7.69
N ARG A 83 -0.62 0.45 -7.93
CA ARG A 83 -0.96 1.43 -6.88
C ARG A 83 -2.30 1.14 -6.22
N ALA A 84 -3.22 0.45 -6.90
CA ALA A 84 -4.50 0.02 -6.34
C ALA A 84 -4.33 -0.86 -5.07
N PHE A 85 -3.27 -1.65 -4.99
CA PHE A 85 -2.98 -2.47 -3.80
C PHE A 85 -2.64 -1.63 -2.57
N GLY A 86 -2.15 -0.40 -2.74
CA GLY A 86 -1.82 0.50 -1.63
C GLY A 86 -3.02 0.72 -0.70
N ALA A 87 -4.22 0.91 -1.27
CA ALA A 87 -5.44 1.08 -0.51
C ALA A 87 -5.81 -0.19 0.29
N ILE A 88 -5.50 -1.37 -0.26
CA ILE A 88 -5.73 -2.66 0.40
C ILE A 88 -4.82 -2.83 1.62
N TYR A 89 -3.51 -2.57 1.47
CA TYR A 89 -2.58 -2.60 2.61
C TYR A 89 -2.98 -1.58 3.69
N ALA A 90 -3.36 -0.36 3.29
CA ALA A 90 -3.80 0.67 4.22
C ALA A 90 -5.05 0.23 5.00
N LYS A 91 -6.01 -0.41 4.33
CA LYS A 91 -7.21 -1.00 4.97
C LYS A 91 -6.83 -2.11 5.94
N ALA A 92 -5.99 -3.06 5.53
CA ALA A 92 -5.59 -4.18 6.36
C ALA A 92 -4.81 -3.75 7.62
N ILE A 93 -3.96 -2.73 7.51
CA ILE A 93 -3.29 -2.13 8.67
C ILE A 93 -4.28 -1.46 9.60
N ARG A 94 -5.22 -0.66 9.06
CA ARG A 94 -6.25 0.03 9.86
C ARG A 94 -7.15 -0.93 10.61
N ASN A 95 -7.41 -2.09 10.02
CA ASN A 95 -8.20 -3.17 10.61
C ASN A 95 -7.40 -4.01 11.63
N GLY A 96 -6.08 -3.84 11.70
CA GLY A 96 -5.22 -4.62 12.58
C GLY A 96 -4.91 -6.03 12.06
N ASP A 97 -5.28 -6.36 10.83
CA ASP A 97 -4.98 -7.66 10.22
C ASP A 97 -3.51 -7.79 9.80
N LEU A 98 -2.87 -6.66 9.47
CA LEU A 98 -1.45 -6.55 9.16
C LEU A 98 -0.79 -5.47 10.01
N ARG A 99 0.52 -5.61 10.23
CA ARG A 99 1.38 -4.55 10.76
C ARG A 99 2.61 -4.36 9.89
N VAL A 100 3.18 -3.16 9.93
CA VAL A 100 4.49 -2.90 9.33
C VAL A 100 5.55 -3.40 10.31
N ALA A 101 6.31 -4.42 9.90
CA ALA A 101 7.36 -5.04 10.70
C ALA A 101 8.74 -4.38 10.50
N GLY A 102 8.90 -3.62 9.43
CA GLY A 102 10.14 -2.92 9.13
C GLY A 102 10.17 -2.40 7.70
N THR A 103 11.36 -2.06 7.23
CA THR A 103 11.60 -1.60 5.86
C THR A 103 12.57 -2.54 5.14
N CYS A 104 12.41 -2.68 3.83
CA CYS A 104 13.34 -3.40 2.97
C CYS A 104 13.76 -2.56 1.78
N ALA A 105 14.87 -2.93 1.15
CA ALA A 105 15.18 -2.44 -0.19
C ALA A 105 14.09 -2.92 -1.16
N ARG A 106 13.66 -2.05 -2.08
CA ARG A 106 12.76 -2.46 -3.16
C ARG A 106 13.56 -3.19 -4.22
N VAL A 107 12.95 -4.20 -4.84
CA VAL A 107 13.55 -4.90 -5.99
C VAL A 107 13.24 -4.12 -7.27
N ARG A 108 12.06 -3.49 -7.36
CA ARG A 108 11.67 -2.60 -8.48
C ARG A 108 11.72 -1.11 -8.13
N GLY A 109 12.12 -0.30 -9.13
CA GLY A 109 12.44 1.12 -8.99
C GLY A 109 13.95 1.34 -8.88
N HIS A 110 14.44 2.56 -9.08
CA HIS A 110 15.88 2.91 -9.11
C HIS A 110 16.59 2.77 -7.74
N GLY A 111 16.42 1.65 -7.03
CA GLY A 111 17.08 1.37 -5.75
C GLY A 111 16.72 2.33 -4.60
N THR A 112 15.64 3.12 -4.71
CA THR A 112 15.24 4.03 -3.65
C THR A 112 14.73 3.25 -2.43
N ALA A 113 15.26 3.60 -1.24
CA ALA A 113 14.80 3.05 0.03
C ALA A 113 13.29 3.23 0.21
N GLY A 114 12.59 2.23 0.79
CA GLY A 114 11.18 2.40 1.17
C GLY A 114 10.23 1.23 0.88
N GLY A 115 10.72 0.02 0.64
CA GLY A 115 9.87 -1.17 0.72
C GLY A 115 9.41 -1.38 2.17
N ARG A 116 8.21 -1.93 2.37
CA ARG A 116 7.70 -2.30 3.69
C ARG A 116 7.74 -3.82 3.85
N LEU A 117 8.17 -4.26 5.02
CA LEU A 117 7.97 -5.61 5.50
C LEU A 117 6.66 -5.68 6.25
N TYR A 118 5.82 -6.66 5.93
CA TYR A 118 4.54 -6.89 6.58
C TYR A 118 4.58 -8.17 7.41
N ALA A 119 3.94 -8.14 8.57
CA ALA A 119 3.67 -9.30 9.40
C ALA A 119 2.18 -9.31 9.78
N PRO A 120 1.65 -10.44 10.25
CA PRO A 120 0.31 -10.49 10.83
C PRO A 120 0.18 -9.44 11.93
N GLY A 121 -0.93 -8.70 11.88
CA GLY A 121 -1.32 -7.87 13.01
C GLY A 121 -2.02 -8.70 14.07
N ASN A 122 -2.28 -8.10 15.23
CA ASN A 122 -2.90 -8.78 16.37
C ASN A 122 -4.44 -8.87 16.24
N GLY A 123 -5.01 -8.43 15.11
CA GLY A 123 -6.44 -8.23 14.93
C GLY A 123 -6.97 -7.08 15.79
N LYS A 124 -8.12 -6.52 15.41
CA LYS A 124 -9.04 -6.01 16.43
C LYS A 124 -9.80 -7.24 16.97
N PRO A 125 -10.01 -7.38 18.29
CA PRO A 125 -10.98 -8.38 18.76
C PRO A 125 -12.27 -8.12 18.01
N SER A 126 -12.82 -9.15 17.36
CA SER A 126 -14.10 -9.07 16.67
C SER A 126 -15.13 -8.52 17.65
N GLU A 127 -15.65 -7.31 17.40
CA GLU A 127 -16.82 -6.82 18.12
C GLU A 127 -17.96 -7.81 17.86
N GLY A 128 -18.34 -8.55 18.91
CA GLY A 128 -19.64 -9.20 19.07
C GLY A 128 -20.09 -10.17 17.99
N GLN A 129 -19.82 -11.46 18.18
CA GLN A 129 -20.94 -12.40 18.18
C GLN A 129 -21.58 -12.30 19.56
N ALA A 130 -22.72 -11.62 19.64
CA ALA A 130 -23.63 -11.61 20.78
C ALA A 130 -25.00 -12.10 20.30
#